data_AF-A0A0Q9S2Q4-F1
#
_entry.id   AF-A0A0Q9S2Q4-F1
#
_cell.length_a   1.000
_cell.length_b   1.000
_cell.length_c   1.000
_cell.angle_alpha   90.00
_cell.angle_beta   90.00
_cell.angle_gamma   90.00
#
_symmetry.space_group_name_H-M   'P 1'
#
loop_
_entity.id
_entity.type
_entity.pdbx_description
1 polymer ?
#
loop_
_entity_poly.entity_id
_entity_poly.type
_entity_poly.pdbx_seq_one_letter_code
_entity_poly.pdbx_strand_id
1 'polypeptide(L)'
;MKDSGSAGLRLGIAVAVLLAGYLGMAWFLGRHIPSNSTVAGVPVGGMAPKSAEDTLRRALASREGAKVTLQAGDKTFQLDPKVAGLAIDYAGTVDGLSGFSLNPADVWNNLSGGSAEKLEISVDRDKLLAALRGAEATLDTKVVQGSVTFPAGKVKVVEPVEGATLSLEKTADEVAARWPSTTPITPQVDRVAPAVSAQEVDRAVAEFASPAVSAPVTVKVGARTFAVPPAAFAPALAMRPDPAGKLAPAIDNAKLVAAVRKSASAAGLEAKPRDAKITFRGTTPVVVPSAAGATLDEKSVVSTFVPALTSSTRTATVTTAVLQPKLTTAEAEKIKPREVVSTFTTYFPYNPPRTENITIAARTLNGTYVGPGEQFSLNKVLGQRTAAKGYNPAPVINNGRLTTDYGGGISQLSTTTFNAAFFSGVRIDEYLAHSFYISRYPEGREATISWPDVDQKWTNDTGYGILIQAFVSNGSVTVTFHGTKVWDIESVKSPRRNVVQPKTIVDDKPGCVTQSPSTGFDVTVTRIFKKAGKTIRSSTFTTHYIPEDKVTCTHPKAN
;
A
#
# COMPACT_ATOMS: atom_id res chain seq x y z
N MET A 1 123.85 52.22 -3.67
CA MET A 1 122.58 51.91 -4.38
C MET A 1 122.54 50.42 -4.68
N LYS A 2 121.93 49.59 -3.82
CA LYS A 2 121.54 48.19 -4.06
C LYS A 2 120.85 47.68 -2.78
N ASP A 3 119.52 47.74 -2.73
CA ASP A 3 118.66 46.88 -1.86
C ASP A 3 117.15 47.14 -1.98
N SER A 4 116.71 48.07 -2.84
CA SER A 4 115.28 48.39 -3.00
C SER A 4 114.47 47.39 -3.86
N GLY A 5 115.10 46.38 -4.48
CA GLY A 5 114.45 45.44 -5.39
C GLY A 5 113.79 44.21 -4.74
N SER A 6 114.23 43.82 -3.53
CA SER A 6 113.72 42.60 -2.85
C SER A 6 112.43 42.84 -2.07
N ALA A 7 112.18 44.07 -1.60
CA ALA A 7 110.98 44.45 -0.87
C ALA A 7 109.74 44.52 -1.78
N GLY A 8 109.88 45.04 -3.01
CA GLY A 8 108.78 45.11 -3.99
C GLY A 8 108.30 43.74 -4.46
N LEU A 9 109.22 42.78 -4.63
CA LEU A 9 108.87 41.40 -5.00
C LEU A 9 108.15 40.66 -3.86
N ARG A 10 108.60 40.82 -2.61
CA ARG A 10 107.96 40.22 -1.42
C ARG A 10 106.56 40.81 -1.17
N LEU A 11 106.38 42.11 -1.39
CA LEU A 11 105.08 42.76 -1.30
C LEU A 11 104.12 42.30 -2.41
N GLY A 12 104.61 42.18 -3.66
CA GLY A 12 103.83 41.67 -4.79
C GLY A 12 103.37 40.21 -4.59
N ILE A 13 104.25 39.34 -4.07
CA ILE A 13 103.90 37.95 -3.72
C ILE A 13 102.87 37.92 -2.58
N ALA A 14 103.04 38.73 -1.53
CA ALA A 14 102.09 38.80 -0.42
C ALA A 14 100.69 39.27 -0.87
N VAL A 15 100.63 40.29 -1.73
CA VAL A 15 99.36 40.78 -2.30
C VAL A 15 98.72 39.73 -3.23
N ALA A 16 99.51 39.03 -4.04
CA ALA A 16 99.00 37.95 -4.89
C ALA A 16 98.46 36.76 -4.07
N VAL A 17 99.10 36.41 -2.97
CA VAL A 17 98.63 35.37 -2.04
C VAL A 17 97.35 35.82 -1.32
N LEU A 18 97.25 37.09 -0.91
CA LEU A 18 96.04 37.63 -0.30
C LEU A 18 94.88 37.72 -1.30
N LEU A 19 95.14 38.10 -2.55
CA LEU A 19 94.15 38.09 -3.63
C LEU A 19 93.70 36.68 -3.98
N ALA A 20 94.62 35.73 -4.11
CA ALA A 20 94.29 34.32 -4.33
C ALA A 20 93.52 33.71 -3.15
N GLY A 21 93.90 34.08 -1.92
CA GLY A 21 93.19 33.71 -0.69
C GLY A 21 91.79 34.30 -0.61
N TYR A 22 91.62 35.58 -0.97
CA TYR A 22 90.32 36.24 -1.02
C TYR A 22 89.43 35.67 -2.13
N LEU A 23 89.98 35.43 -3.33
CA LEU A 23 89.26 34.79 -4.44
C LEU A 23 88.86 33.35 -4.10
N GLY A 24 89.74 32.59 -3.44
CA GLY A 24 89.43 31.25 -2.95
C GLY A 24 88.37 31.25 -1.86
N MET A 25 88.43 32.21 -0.93
CA MET A 25 87.43 32.43 0.12
C MET A 25 86.08 32.83 -0.48
N ALA A 26 86.04 33.80 -1.39
CA ALA A 26 84.84 34.25 -2.08
C ALA A 26 84.22 33.13 -2.94
N TRP A 27 85.05 32.30 -3.57
CA TRP A 27 84.59 31.13 -4.33
C TRP A 27 84.02 30.04 -3.42
N PHE A 28 84.67 29.77 -2.28
CA PHE A 28 84.18 28.79 -1.31
C PHE A 28 82.88 29.26 -0.65
N LEU A 29 82.86 30.48 -0.10
CA LEU A 29 81.69 31.05 0.57
C LEU A 29 80.54 31.33 -0.40
N GLY A 30 80.83 31.69 -1.65
CA GLY A 30 79.81 31.87 -2.68
C GLY A 30 79.06 30.60 -3.07
N ARG A 31 79.52 29.42 -2.61
CA ARG A 31 78.89 28.11 -2.81
C ARG A 31 78.20 27.57 -1.55
N HIS A 32 78.24 28.32 -0.46
CA HIS A 32 77.64 27.95 0.83
C HIS A 32 76.64 29.02 1.24
N ILE A 33 75.61 28.59 1.97
CA ILE A 33 74.58 29.47 2.54
C ILE A 33 75.21 30.27 3.71
N PRO A 34 74.83 31.55 3.93
CA PRO A 34 75.31 32.33 5.07
C PRO A 34 75.22 31.58 6.40
N SER A 35 76.25 31.73 7.23
CA SER A 35 76.51 30.86 8.38
C SER A 35 75.40 30.83 9.44
N ASN A 36 74.60 31.90 9.56
CA ASN A 36 73.51 32.00 10.53
C ASN A 36 72.11 31.81 9.92
N SER A 37 72.00 31.30 8.69
CA SER A 37 70.70 31.08 8.04
C SER A 37 69.95 29.86 8.60
N THR A 38 68.65 30.03 8.81
CA THR A 38 67.74 28.98 9.26
C THR A 38 66.49 28.94 8.39
N VAL A 39 65.94 27.76 8.15
CA VAL A 39 64.68 27.58 7.40
C VAL A 39 63.73 26.78 8.29
N ALA A 40 62.54 27.33 8.60
CA ALA A 40 61.55 26.70 9.48
C ALA A 40 62.12 26.19 10.84
N GLY A 41 63.12 26.89 11.37
CA GLY A 41 63.83 26.54 12.61
C GLY A 41 64.94 25.49 12.47
N VAL A 42 65.25 25.04 11.25
CA VAL A 42 66.37 24.13 10.96
C VAL A 42 67.59 24.94 10.53
N PRO A 43 68.76 24.77 11.17
CA PRO A 43 69.99 25.46 10.76
C PRO A 43 70.53 24.87 9.47
N VAL A 44 70.67 25.72 8.45
CA VAL A 44 71.22 25.37 7.12
C VAL A 44 72.45 26.19 6.74
N GLY A 45 72.82 27.15 7.59
CA GLY A 45 73.97 28.01 7.38
C GLY A 45 75.29 27.25 7.30
N GLY A 46 76.18 27.72 6.44
CA GLY A 46 77.48 27.10 6.16
C GLY A 46 77.40 25.82 5.31
N MET A 47 76.21 25.39 4.87
CA MET A 47 76.04 24.22 4.01
C MET A 47 76.00 24.62 2.53
N ALA A 48 76.44 23.71 1.66
CA ALA A 48 76.15 23.81 0.23
C ALA A 48 74.65 23.55 -0.02
N PRO A 49 74.03 24.15 -1.06
CA PRO A 49 72.59 24.03 -1.33
C PRO A 49 72.06 22.59 -1.29
N LYS A 50 72.78 21.64 -1.90
CA LYS A 50 72.37 20.23 -1.92
C LYS A 50 72.37 19.58 -0.53
N SER A 51 73.35 19.90 0.31
CA SER A 51 73.42 19.40 1.68
C SER A 51 72.36 20.04 2.59
N ALA A 52 72.01 21.30 2.31
CA ALA A 52 70.90 21.99 2.97
C ALA A 52 69.56 21.33 2.63
N GLU A 53 69.29 21.01 1.36
CA GLU A 53 68.10 20.26 0.95
C GLU A 53 67.96 18.93 1.69
N ASP A 54 69.03 18.12 1.73
CA ASP A 54 69.00 16.81 2.40
C ASP A 54 68.80 16.93 3.91
N THR A 55 69.34 17.99 4.51
CA THR A 55 69.17 18.30 5.94
C THR A 55 67.74 18.72 6.24
N LEU A 56 67.16 19.60 5.42
CA LEU A 56 65.76 20.00 5.52
C LEU A 56 64.82 18.81 5.33
N ARG A 57 65.07 17.96 4.34
CA ARG A 57 64.28 16.75 4.09
C ARG A 57 64.26 15.81 5.29
N ARG A 58 65.40 15.58 5.94
CA ARG A 58 65.46 14.74 7.15
C ARG A 58 64.76 15.40 8.34
N ALA A 59 64.98 16.69 8.55
CA ALA A 59 64.43 17.42 9.69
C ALA A 59 62.91 17.61 9.60
N LEU A 60 62.38 17.80 8.39
CA LEU A 60 60.96 18.06 8.14
C LEU A 60 60.17 16.81 7.74
N ALA A 61 60.81 15.66 7.51
CA ALA A 61 60.14 14.40 7.11
C ALA A 61 58.94 14.03 8.02
N SER A 62 59.08 14.22 9.33
CA SER A 62 58.00 13.94 10.29
C SER A 62 56.82 14.91 10.17
N ARG A 63 57.09 16.19 9.86
CA ARG A 63 56.07 17.24 9.66
C ARG A 63 55.42 17.13 8.28
N GLU A 64 56.20 16.82 7.25
CA GLU A 64 55.74 16.62 5.87
C GLU A 64 54.82 15.39 5.74
N GLY A 65 55.11 14.31 6.47
CA GLY A 65 54.30 13.09 6.48
C GLY A 65 53.16 13.08 7.50
N ALA A 66 53.08 14.07 8.41
CA ALA A 66 52.03 14.11 9.41
C ALA A 66 50.68 14.46 8.78
N LYS A 67 49.64 13.70 9.14
CA LYS A 67 48.27 13.97 8.67
C LYS A 67 47.79 15.32 9.19
N VAL A 68 47.22 16.13 8.30
CA VAL A 68 46.60 17.40 8.66
C VAL A 68 45.25 17.13 9.30
N THR A 69 45.06 17.61 10.52
CA THR A 69 43.79 17.42 11.24
C THR A 69 42.89 18.62 11.02
N LEU A 70 41.74 18.40 10.38
CA LEU A 70 40.66 19.38 10.28
C LEU A 70 39.67 19.13 11.43
N GLN A 71 39.37 20.16 12.21
CA GLN A 71 38.47 20.04 13.36
C GLN A 71 37.33 21.06 13.31
N ALA A 72 36.09 20.59 13.25
CA ALA A 72 34.87 21.38 13.32
C ALA A 72 34.01 20.93 14.51
N GLY A 73 34.14 21.61 15.65
CA GLY A 73 33.53 21.17 16.91
C GLY A 73 34.08 19.81 17.36
N ASP A 74 33.19 18.83 17.57
CA ASP A 74 33.54 17.47 17.96
C ASP A 74 33.93 16.57 16.78
N LYS A 75 33.77 17.05 15.55
CA LYS A 75 34.07 16.28 14.34
C LYS A 75 35.49 16.55 13.87
N THR A 76 36.22 15.47 13.59
CA THR A 76 37.60 15.54 13.09
C THR A 76 37.75 14.77 11.79
N PHE A 77 38.48 15.33 10.84
CA PHE A 77 38.87 14.67 9.59
C PHE A 77 40.40 14.73 9.44
N GLN A 78 41.00 13.61 9.04
CA GLN A 78 42.44 13.54 8.80
C GLN A 78 42.73 13.54 7.30
N LEU A 79 43.37 14.60 6.85
CA LEU A 79 43.81 14.77 5.47
C LEU A 79 45.25 14.27 5.33
N ASP A 80 45.49 13.38 4.35
CA ASP A 80 46.84 12.94 4.01
C ASP A 80 47.50 13.99 3.09
N PRO A 81 48.61 14.63 3.51
CA PRO A 81 49.27 15.67 2.72
C PRO A 81 49.70 15.21 1.33
N LYS A 82 50.15 13.96 1.18
CA LYS A 82 50.64 13.43 -0.10
C LYS A 82 49.49 13.23 -1.08
N VAL A 83 48.36 12.72 -0.59
CA VAL A 83 47.14 12.55 -1.40
C VAL A 83 46.55 13.91 -1.76
N ALA A 84 46.63 14.87 -0.82
CA ALA A 84 46.17 16.25 -1.01
C ALA A 84 47.11 17.11 -1.88
N GLY A 85 48.21 16.56 -2.37
CA GLY A 85 49.13 17.29 -3.25
C GLY A 85 49.94 18.39 -2.57
N LEU A 86 50.14 18.29 -1.25
CA LEU A 86 51.01 19.17 -0.46
C LEU A 86 52.43 18.59 -0.45
N ALA A 87 53.40 19.39 -0.89
CA ALA A 87 54.81 19.03 -0.88
C ALA A 87 55.67 20.24 -0.48
N ILE A 88 56.80 19.97 0.19
CA ILE A 88 57.78 21.01 0.47
C ILE A 88 58.67 21.16 -0.77
N ASP A 89 58.78 22.38 -1.30
CA ASP A 89 59.73 22.66 -2.37
C ASP A 89 61.11 22.94 -1.78
N TYR A 90 61.84 21.86 -1.48
CA TYR A 90 63.17 21.95 -0.90
C TYR A 90 64.16 22.67 -1.81
N ALA A 91 64.03 22.51 -3.13
CA ALA A 91 64.93 23.12 -4.10
C ALA A 91 64.65 24.62 -4.21
N GLY A 92 63.39 25.03 -4.35
CA GLY A 92 62.97 26.43 -4.34
C GLY A 92 63.31 27.14 -3.02
N THR A 93 63.16 26.45 -1.89
CA THR A 93 63.50 27.00 -0.56
C THR A 93 64.99 27.34 -0.39
N VAL A 94 65.90 26.59 -1.03
CA VAL A 94 67.34 26.87 -0.96
C VAL A 94 67.86 27.69 -2.13
N ASP A 95 67.03 27.89 -3.15
CA ASP A 95 67.39 28.63 -4.35
C ASP A 95 67.64 30.11 -4.00
N GLY A 96 68.70 30.69 -4.55
CA GLY A 96 69.12 32.05 -4.24
C GLY A 96 69.71 32.29 -2.84
N LEU A 97 69.76 31.29 -1.94
CA LEU A 97 70.37 31.43 -0.60
C LEU A 97 71.91 31.38 -0.61
N SER A 98 72.52 31.09 -1.76
CA SER A 98 73.96 31.12 -1.96
C SER A 98 74.29 31.77 -3.30
N GLY A 99 75.40 32.50 -3.39
CA GLY A 99 75.81 33.15 -4.62
C GLY A 99 77.23 33.71 -4.54
N PHE A 100 77.94 33.65 -5.66
CA PHE A 100 79.30 34.18 -5.76
C PHE A 100 79.29 35.72 -5.81
N SER A 101 79.96 36.35 -4.84
CA SER A 101 80.19 37.80 -4.81
C SER A 101 81.66 38.09 -4.49
N LEU A 102 82.24 39.07 -5.19
CA LEU A 102 83.57 39.60 -4.93
C LEU A 102 83.54 40.84 -4.01
N ASN A 103 82.37 41.28 -3.58
CA ASN A 103 82.21 42.42 -2.66
C ASN A 103 82.58 42.00 -1.22
N PRO A 104 83.55 42.67 -0.56
CA PRO A 104 84.00 42.29 0.79
C PRO A 104 82.88 42.27 1.85
N ALA A 105 81.88 43.13 1.70
CA ALA A 105 80.73 43.16 2.60
C ALA A 105 79.88 41.88 2.48
N ASP A 106 79.67 41.37 1.27
CA ASP A 106 78.90 40.14 1.02
C ASP A 106 79.66 38.89 1.49
N VAL A 107 80.99 38.88 1.31
CA VAL A 107 81.89 37.83 1.82
C VAL A 107 81.84 37.77 3.35
N TRP A 108 81.84 38.93 4.02
CA TRP A 108 81.67 39.01 5.48
C TRP A 108 80.26 38.64 5.94
N ASN A 109 79.24 39.01 5.17
CA ASN A 109 77.84 38.65 5.43
C ASN A 109 77.60 37.13 5.27
N ASN A 110 78.29 36.45 4.36
CA ASN A 110 78.26 34.98 4.28
C ASN A 110 78.88 34.29 5.52
N LEU A 111 79.87 34.94 6.15
CA LEU A 111 80.55 34.40 7.34
C LEU A 111 79.80 34.68 8.65
N SER A 112 79.17 35.85 8.78
CA SER A 112 78.59 36.30 10.06
C SER A 112 77.11 36.66 9.99
N GLY A 113 76.55 36.78 8.79
CA GLY A 113 75.15 37.04 8.53
C GLY A 113 74.34 35.78 8.25
N GLY A 114 73.06 36.02 7.96
CA GLY A 114 72.04 34.99 7.74
C GLY A 114 70.70 35.45 8.31
N SER A 115 69.62 34.93 7.73
CA SER A 115 68.24 35.26 8.09
C SER A 115 67.42 33.99 8.33
N ALA A 116 66.27 34.16 8.98
CA ALA A 116 65.24 33.14 9.00
C ALA A 116 64.49 33.19 7.67
N GLU A 117 64.73 32.19 6.83
CA GLU A 117 64.14 32.07 5.50
C GLU A 117 62.81 31.30 5.56
N LYS A 118 61.90 31.67 4.65
CA LYS A 118 60.59 31.03 4.55
C LYS A 118 60.71 29.71 3.83
N LEU A 119 60.01 28.69 4.33
CA LEU A 119 59.86 27.42 3.65
C LEU A 119 58.92 27.59 2.46
N GLU A 120 59.36 27.21 1.26
CA GLU A 120 58.51 27.20 0.09
C GLU A 120 57.70 25.91 0.01
N ILE A 121 56.42 26.05 -0.31
CA ILE A 121 55.45 24.96 -0.36
C ILE A 121 54.89 24.89 -1.78
N SER A 122 54.85 23.68 -2.32
CA SER A 122 54.15 23.36 -3.56
C SER A 122 52.79 22.76 -3.22
N VAL A 123 51.73 23.33 -3.79
CA VAL A 123 50.35 22.89 -3.58
C VAL A 123 49.71 22.58 -4.93
N ASP A 124 49.36 21.32 -5.15
CA ASP A 124 48.47 20.91 -6.24
C ASP A 124 47.02 21.17 -5.82
N ARG A 125 46.48 22.30 -6.29
CA ARG A 125 45.16 22.79 -5.85
C ARG A 125 44.03 21.82 -6.16
N ASP A 126 44.06 21.16 -7.31
CA ASP A 126 43.01 20.23 -7.71
C ASP A 126 43.02 18.97 -6.84
N LYS A 127 44.20 18.46 -6.50
CA LYS A 127 44.33 17.33 -5.55
C LYS A 127 43.88 17.71 -4.15
N LEU A 128 44.21 18.93 -3.68
CA LEU A 128 43.79 19.40 -2.38
C LEU A 128 42.26 19.50 -2.27
N LEU A 129 41.62 20.12 -3.27
CA LEU A 129 40.16 20.22 -3.33
C LEU A 129 39.50 18.83 -3.42
N ALA A 130 40.05 17.92 -4.23
CA ALA A 130 39.54 16.55 -4.33
C ALA A 130 39.64 15.78 -3.01
N ALA A 131 40.74 15.96 -2.27
CA ALA A 131 40.92 15.32 -0.97
C ALA A 131 39.99 15.93 0.11
N LEU A 132 39.73 17.25 0.05
CA LEU A 132 38.79 17.94 0.95
C LEU A 132 37.32 17.59 0.69
N ARG A 133 36.92 17.22 -0.53
CA ARG A 133 35.57 16.68 -0.80
C ARG A 133 35.26 15.44 0.03
N GLY A 134 36.28 14.61 0.32
CA GLY A 134 36.13 13.47 1.23
C GLY A 134 35.76 13.87 2.67
N ALA A 135 36.05 15.11 3.07
CA ALA A 135 35.74 15.64 4.39
C ALA A 135 34.29 16.12 4.52
N GLU A 136 33.61 16.47 3.43
CA GLU A 136 32.21 16.96 3.41
C GLU A 136 31.28 15.96 4.12
N ALA A 137 31.39 14.67 3.80
CA ALA A 137 30.55 13.61 4.40
C ALA A 137 30.68 13.51 5.93
N THR A 138 31.82 13.92 6.48
CA THR A 138 32.06 13.89 7.93
C THR A 138 31.71 15.23 8.55
N LEU A 139 32.26 16.32 8.01
CA LEU A 139 32.25 17.64 8.63
C LEU A 139 30.95 18.41 8.37
N ASP A 140 30.24 18.14 7.27
CA ASP A 140 28.96 18.81 6.99
C ASP A 140 27.91 18.44 8.03
N THR A 141 27.09 19.43 8.37
CA THR A 141 25.94 19.24 9.25
C THR A 141 24.69 19.53 8.44
N LYS A 142 23.82 18.52 8.34
CA LYS A 142 22.55 18.66 7.62
C LYS A 142 21.63 19.61 8.35
N VAL A 143 21.02 20.53 7.62
CA VAL A 143 19.96 21.40 8.13
C VAL A 143 18.75 20.57 8.56
N VAL A 144 18.21 20.84 9.74
CA VAL A 144 16.96 20.23 10.23
C VAL A 144 15.85 21.25 10.09
N GLN A 145 14.79 20.90 9.38
CA GLN A 145 13.64 21.78 9.18
C GLN A 145 12.73 21.77 10.41
N GLY A 146 12.22 22.94 10.77
CA GLY A 146 11.17 23.08 11.77
C GLY A 146 9.90 22.39 11.30
N SER A 147 9.21 21.67 12.17
CA SER A 147 7.94 21.04 11.82
C SER A 147 6.98 20.90 12.99
N VAL A 148 5.68 20.86 12.67
CA VAL A 148 4.59 20.70 13.64
C VAL A 148 3.73 19.51 13.23
N THR A 149 3.53 18.58 14.16
CA THR A 149 2.76 17.34 13.95
C THR A 149 1.70 17.15 15.04
N PHE A 150 0.71 16.28 14.79
CA PHE A 150 -0.44 16.06 15.67
C PHE A 150 -0.59 14.61 16.18
N PRO A 151 0.46 13.96 16.74
CA PRO A 151 0.33 12.59 17.23
C PRO A 151 -0.76 12.48 18.31
N ALA A 152 -1.73 11.58 18.09
CA ALA A 152 -2.85 11.33 19.01
C ALA A 152 -3.62 12.61 19.44
N GLY A 153 -3.67 13.64 18.59
CA GLY A 153 -4.34 14.90 18.90
C GLY A 153 -3.58 15.80 19.88
N LYS A 154 -2.25 15.66 19.99
CA LYS A 154 -1.37 16.59 20.71
C LYS A 154 -0.40 17.24 19.75
N VAL A 155 -0.04 18.51 20.01
CA VAL A 155 0.99 19.20 19.24
C VAL A 155 2.35 18.62 19.59
N LYS A 156 3.12 18.22 18.58
CA LYS A 156 4.53 17.85 18.70
C LYS A 156 5.35 18.69 17.72
N VAL A 157 6.32 19.41 18.26
CA VAL A 157 7.23 20.29 17.54
C VAL A 157 8.58 19.61 17.34
N VAL A 158 9.19 19.85 16.18
CA VAL A 158 10.61 19.61 15.93
C VAL A 158 11.25 20.96 15.69
N GLU A 159 12.22 21.32 16.53
CA GLU A 159 12.93 22.59 16.42
C GLU A 159 13.87 22.58 15.20
N PRO A 160 13.93 23.70 14.45
CA PRO A 160 14.86 23.83 13.34
C PRO A 160 16.30 23.97 13.82
N VAL A 161 17.23 23.33 13.12
CA VAL A 161 18.67 23.40 13.41
C VAL A 161 19.42 23.82 12.15
N GLU A 162 20.29 24.83 12.27
CA GLU A 162 21.13 25.31 11.17
C GLU A 162 22.01 24.19 10.62
N GLY A 163 22.12 24.14 9.30
CA GLY A 163 23.12 23.34 8.62
C GLY A 163 24.43 24.09 8.46
N ALA A 164 25.50 23.35 8.19
CA ALA A 164 26.80 23.90 7.85
C ALA A 164 27.42 23.05 6.74
N THR A 165 27.84 23.68 5.66
CA THR A 165 28.51 23.04 4.52
C THR A 165 29.96 23.49 4.48
N LEU A 166 30.88 22.55 4.29
CA LEU A 166 32.29 22.84 4.16
C LEU A 166 32.56 23.74 2.95
N SER A 167 33.22 24.88 3.18
CA SER A 167 33.68 25.77 2.11
C SER A 167 35.03 25.27 1.62
N LEU A 168 35.04 24.47 0.55
CA LEU A 168 36.24 23.78 0.05
C LEU A 168 37.37 24.76 -0.26
N GLU A 169 37.09 25.84 -1.00
CA GLU A 169 38.11 26.82 -1.41
C GLU A 169 38.74 27.53 -0.21
N LYS A 170 37.91 28.09 0.68
CA LYS A 170 38.40 28.79 1.87
C LYS A 170 39.16 27.86 2.82
N THR A 171 38.73 26.60 2.92
CA THR A 171 39.40 25.59 3.74
C THR A 171 40.74 25.17 3.12
N ALA A 172 40.80 25.02 1.80
CA ALA A 172 42.02 24.70 1.09
C ALA A 172 43.08 25.81 1.24
N ASP A 173 42.67 27.08 1.22
CA ASP A 173 43.56 28.22 1.48
C ASP A 173 44.14 28.17 2.89
N GLU A 174 43.29 27.87 3.88
CA GLU A 174 43.75 27.76 5.28
C GLU A 174 44.69 26.57 5.49
N VAL A 175 44.45 25.44 4.80
CA VAL A 175 45.33 24.28 4.82
C VAL A 175 46.68 24.61 4.19
N ALA A 176 46.69 25.26 3.02
CA ALA A 176 47.91 25.66 2.34
C ALA A 176 48.75 26.67 3.16
N ALA A 177 48.09 27.59 3.86
CA ALA A 177 48.76 28.61 4.66
C ALA A 177 49.38 28.08 5.97
N ARG A 178 48.79 27.04 6.56
CA ARG A 178 49.23 26.50 7.87
C ARG A 178 50.09 25.25 7.76
N TRP A 179 50.00 24.49 6.66
CA TRP A 179 50.90 23.36 6.43
C TRP A 179 52.35 23.86 6.29
N PRO A 180 53.38 23.15 6.82
CA PRO A 180 53.39 21.83 7.46
C PRO A 180 53.24 21.85 9.00
N SER A 181 52.48 22.80 9.58
CA SER A 181 52.14 22.76 11.01
C SER A 181 51.31 21.52 11.36
N THR A 182 51.51 21.00 12.58
CA THR A 182 50.77 19.85 13.14
C THR A 182 49.57 20.28 13.99
N THR A 183 49.33 21.58 14.15
CA THR A 183 48.17 22.11 14.88
C THR A 183 46.86 21.85 14.12
N PRO A 184 45.76 21.45 14.79
CA PRO A 184 44.46 21.31 14.15
C PRO A 184 44.02 22.59 13.44
N ILE A 185 43.50 22.44 12.22
CA ILE A 185 43.00 23.54 11.39
C ILE A 185 41.48 23.56 11.49
N THR A 186 40.92 24.69 11.90
CA THR A 186 39.48 24.91 11.85
C THR A 186 39.06 25.17 10.40
N PRO A 187 38.26 24.27 9.78
CA PRO A 187 37.79 24.47 8.42
C PRO A 187 36.75 25.60 8.36
N GLN A 188 36.64 26.22 7.19
CA GLN A 188 35.66 27.27 6.95
C GLN A 188 34.36 26.65 6.48
N VAL A 189 33.23 27.04 7.07
CA VAL A 189 31.91 26.51 6.73
C VAL A 189 30.97 27.64 6.34
N ASP A 190 30.16 27.40 5.31
CA ASP A 190 29.07 28.28 4.92
C ASP A 190 27.79 27.77 5.61
N ARG A 191 27.13 28.64 6.40
CA ARG A 191 25.94 28.28 7.17
C ARG A 191 24.71 28.24 6.28
N VAL A 192 23.88 27.22 6.46
CA VAL A 192 22.61 27.06 5.75
C VAL A 192 21.47 27.19 6.74
N ALA A 193 20.73 28.29 6.66
CA ALA A 193 19.56 28.51 7.49
C ALA A 193 18.41 27.53 7.11
N PRO A 194 17.64 27.04 8.09
CA PRO A 194 16.44 26.26 7.83
C PRO A 194 15.39 27.14 7.14
N ALA A 195 14.63 26.55 6.21
CA ALA A 195 13.57 27.25 5.49
C ALA A 195 12.42 27.59 6.44
N VAL A 196 12.09 26.68 7.35
CA VAL A 196 11.14 26.92 8.44
C VAL A 196 11.93 27.38 9.67
N SER A 197 11.79 28.65 10.03
CA SER A 197 12.46 29.24 11.19
C SER A 197 11.77 28.88 12.52
N ALA A 198 12.47 29.03 13.64
CA ALA A 198 11.88 28.79 14.97
C ALA A 198 10.69 29.74 15.24
N GLN A 199 10.81 31.01 14.83
CA GLN A 199 9.73 31.99 14.93
C GLN A 199 8.48 31.56 14.15
N GLU A 200 8.67 30.95 12.99
CA GLU A 200 7.57 30.44 12.17
C GLU A 200 6.92 29.21 12.80
N VAL A 201 7.70 28.32 13.43
CA VAL A 201 7.18 27.21 14.23
C VAL A 201 6.34 27.73 15.39
N ASP A 202 6.84 28.70 16.17
CA ASP A 202 6.10 29.31 17.30
C ASP A 202 4.79 29.94 16.84
N ARG A 203 4.81 30.70 15.75
CA ARG A 203 3.62 31.29 15.13
C ARG A 203 2.60 30.22 14.75
N ALA A 204 3.03 29.18 14.04
CA ALA A 204 2.17 28.09 13.60
C ALA A 204 1.54 27.33 14.78
N VAL A 205 2.29 27.17 15.88
CA VAL A 205 1.82 26.55 17.11
C VAL A 205 0.78 27.43 17.82
N ALA A 206 1.03 28.74 17.91
CA ALA A 206 0.15 29.68 18.60
C ALA A 206 -1.15 29.96 17.81
N GLU A 207 -1.06 30.20 16.50
CA GLU A 207 -2.19 30.63 15.67
C GLU A 207 -3.10 29.48 15.25
N PHE A 208 -2.54 28.28 15.02
CA PHE A 208 -3.31 27.15 14.50
C PHE A 208 -3.16 25.88 15.33
N ALA A 209 -1.93 25.38 15.56
CA ALA A 209 -1.76 24.01 16.04
C ALA A 209 -2.35 23.80 17.45
N SER A 210 -2.04 24.68 18.40
CA SER A 210 -2.56 24.59 19.78
C SER A 210 -4.07 24.85 19.83
N PRO A 211 -4.62 25.91 19.20
CA PRO A 211 -6.07 26.08 19.12
C PRO A 211 -6.77 24.87 18.48
N ALA A 212 -6.26 24.34 17.36
CA ALA A 212 -6.89 23.26 16.60
C ALA A 212 -7.18 22.00 17.43
N VAL A 213 -6.26 21.62 18.32
CA VAL A 213 -6.38 20.40 19.14
C VAL A 213 -6.63 20.68 20.63
N SER A 214 -6.90 21.93 21.02
CA SER A 214 -7.09 22.35 22.42
C SER A 214 -8.21 21.61 23.16
N ALA A 215 -9.30 21.28 22.47
CA ALA A 215 -10.47 20.61 23.02
C ALA A 215 -11.26 19.89 21.91
N PRO A 216 -12.24 19.03 22.23
CA PRO A 216 -13.16 18.52 21.22
C PRO A 216 -13.87 19.64 20.44
N VAL A 217 -14.22 19.37 19.18
CA VAL A 217 -15.09 20.25 18.38
C VAL A 217 -16.52 19.77 18.55
N THR A 218 -17.42 20.68 18.89
CA THR A 218 -18.86 20.38 19.01
C THR A 218 -19.51 20.48 17.65
N VAL A 219 -20.10 19.39 17.17
CA VAL A 219 -20.85 19.38 15.91
C VAL A 219 -22.34 19.43 16.23
N LYS A 220 -23.04 20.42 15.68
CA LYS A 220 -24.47 20.63 15.81
C LYS A 220 -25.18 20.18 14.53
N VAL A 221 -26.17 19.32 14.68
CA VAL A 221 -27.01 18.79 13.60
C VAL A 221 -28.46 18.95 14.01
N GLY A 222 -29.12 20.01 13.52
CA GLY A 222 -30.44 20.42 13.99
C GLY A 222 -30.43 20.75 15.50
N ALA A 223 -31.24 20.03 16.27
CA ALA A 223 -31.33 20.18 17.73
C ALA A 223 -30.32 19.31 18.51
N ARG A 224 -29.63 18.38 17.83
CA ARG A 224 -28.72 17.42 18.46
C ARG A 224 -27.28 17.89 18.32
N THR A 225 -26.45 17.54 19.29
CA THR A 225 -25.01 17.84 19.29
C THR A 225 -24.21 16.60 19.66
N PHE A 226 -22.97 16.55 19.18
CA PHE A 226 -21.98 15.55 19.58
C PHE A 226 -20.57 16.16 19.53
N ALA A 227 -19.66 15.61 20.32
CA ALA A 227 -18.27 16.06 20.37
C ALA A 227 -17.39 15.16 19.49
N VAL A 228 -16.49 15.77 18.71
CA VAL A 228 -15.44 15.07 17.98
C VAL A 228 -14.11 15.34 18.68
N PRO A 229 -13.49 14.34 19.34
CA PRO A 229 -12.27 14.55 20.11
C PRO A 229 -11.06 14.80 19.19
N PRO A 230 -10.02 15.52 19.65
CA PRO A 230 -8.83 15.81 18.85
C PRO A 230 -8.15 14.57 18.26
N ALA A 231 -8.06 13.49 19.04
CA ALA A 231 -7.48 12.23 18.57
C ALA A 231 -8.21 11.62 17.36
N ALA A 232 -9.51 11.93 17.17
CA ALA A 232 -10.28 11.43 16.04
C ALA A 232 -9.96 12.18 14.74
N PHE A 233 -9.83 13.51 14.78
CA PHE A 233 -9.59 14.33 13.58
C PHE A 233 -8.12 14.69 13.34
N ALA A 234 -7.23 14.50 14.31
CA ALA A 234 -5.80 14.78 14.16
C ALA A 234 -5.11 14.09 12.97
N PRO A 235 -5.45 12.83 12.59
CA PRO A 235 -4.90 12.22 11.37
C PRO A 235 -5.24 12.94 10.07
N ALA A 236 -6.23 13.84 10.09
CA ALA A 236 -6.62 14.69 8.97
C ALA A 236 -5.87 16.03 8.94
N LEU A 237 -5.11 16.36 9.99
CA LEU A 237 -4.39 17.64 10.12
C LEU A 237 -2.90 17.45 9.80
N ALA A 238 -2.36 18.38 9.01
CA ALA A 238 -0.93 18.54 8.82
C ALA A 238 -0.57 20.03 8.74
N MET A 239 0.67 20.37 9.08
CA MET A 239 1.25 21.67 8.78
C MET A 239 2.29 21.45 7.69
N ARG A 240 2.18 22.17 6.57
CA ARG A 240 3.11 22.06 5.44
C ARG A 240 3.75 23.41 5.17
N PRO A 241 5.07 23.46 4.95
CA PRO A 241 5.72 24.68 4.53
C PRO A 241 5.37 25.00 3.07
N ASP A 242 5.12 26.27 2.79
CA ASP A 242 5.10 26.80 1.44
C ASP A 242 6.54 27.05 0.91
N PRO A 243 6.72 27.50 -0.34
CA PRO A 243 8.06 27.80 -0.88
C PRO A 243 8.85 28.87 -0.12
N ALA A 244 8.16 29.71 0.68
CA ALA A 244 8.79 30.72 1.53
C ALA A 244 9.08 30.20 2.95
N GLY A 245 8.82 28.92 3.23
CA GLY A 245 9.05 28.30 4.54
C GLY A 245 7.93 28.57 5.55
N LYS A 246 6.83 29.22 5.14
CA LYS A 246 5.69 29.51 6.01
C LYS A 246 4.83 28.26 6.18
N LEU A 247 4.57 27.85 7.42
CA LEU A 247 3.72 26.71 7.73
C LEU A 247 2.24 27.10 7.59
N ALA A 248 1.56 26.39 6.70
CA ALA A 248 0.12 26.50 6.49
C ALA A 248 -0.60 25.19 6.85
N PRO A 249 -1.84 25.27 7.37
CA PRO A 249 -2.64 24.08 7.64
C PRO A 249 -3.04 23.39 6.33
N ALA A 250 -2.79 22.09 6.27
CA ALA A 250 -3.24 21.20 5.21
C ALA A 250 -4.23 20.19 5.81
N ILE A 251 -5.44 20.15 5.25
CA ILE A 251 -6.52 19.30 5.72
C ILE A 251 -6.79 18.18 4.72
N ASP A 252 -6.76 16.94 5.19
CA ASP A 252 -7.24 15.78 4.43
C ASP A 252 -8.76 15.66 4.62
N ASN A 253 -9.51 16.20 3.66
CA ASN A 253 -10.98 16.27 3.73
C ASN A 253 -11.63 14.89 3.91
N ALA A 254 -11.08 13.85 3.27
CA ALA A 254 -11.63 12.50 3.36
C ALA A 254 -11.48 11.93 4.77
N LYS A 255 -10.29 12.07 5.37
CA LYS A 255 -10.06 11.65 6.77
C LYS A 255 -10.86 12.47 7.76
N LEU A 256 -11.00 13.78 7.53
CA LEU A 256 -11.80 14.65 8.39
C LEU A 256 -13.27 14.21 8.38
N VAL A 257 -13.87 14.06 7.20
CA VAL A 257 -15.25 13.60 7.05
C VAL A 257 -15.42 12.23 7.73
N ALA A 258 -14.52 11.27 7.50
CA ALA A 258 -14.58 9.97 8.14
C ALA A 258 -14.56 10.04 9.68
N ALA A 259 -13.70 10.89 10.26
CA ALA A 259 -13.61 11.09 11.70
C ALA A 259 -14.90 11.68 12.31
N VAL A 260 -15.47 12.68 11.64
CA VAL A 260 -16.73 13.32 12.06
C VAL A 260 -17.90 12.34 11.94
N ARG A 261 -18.01 11.61 10.82
CA ARG A 261 -19.07 10.62 10.58
C ARG A 261 -19.01 9.43 11.54
N LYS A 262 -17.81 8.99 11.92
CA LYS A 262 -17.63 7.95 12.95
C LYS A 262 -18.23 8.39 14.30
N SER A 263 -17.96 9.64 14.69
CA SER A 263 -18.50 10.22 15.92
C SER A 263 -20.02 10.44 15.83
N ALA A 264 -20.52 10.88 14.66
CA ALA A 264 -21.95 11.03 14.41
C ALA A 264 -22.72 9.70 14.44
N SER A 265 -22.12 8.63 13.90
CA SER A 265 -22.69 7.28 13.95
C SER A 265 -22.78 6.76 15.38
N ALA A 266 -21.73 6.95 16.19
CA ALA A 266 -21.75 6.60 17.62
C ALA A 266 -22.81 7.39 18.40
N ALA A 267 -23.08 8.63 18.00
CA ALA A 267 -24.16 9.45 18.54
C ALA A 267 -25.55 9.10 17.98
N GLY A 268 -25.68 8.14 17.05
CA GLY A 268 -26.96 7.78 16.42
C GLY A 268 -27.56 8.88 15.55
N LEU A 269 -26.72 9.71 14.91
CA LEU A 269 -27.11 10.74 13.94
C LEU A 269 -27.02 10.25 12.49
N GLU A 270 -26.26 9.19 12.23
CA GLU A 270 -26.28 8.50 10.94
C GLU A 270 -27.08 7.21 11.04
N ALA A 271 -27.89 6.96 10.02
CA ALA A 271 -28.67 5.76 9.87
C ALA A 271 -28.57 5.27 8.43
N LYS A 272 -28.29 3.97 8.25
CA LYS A 272 -28.35 3.37 6.91
C LYS A 272 -29.80 3.31 6.45
N PRO A 273 -30.08 3.56 5.16
CA PRO A 273 -31.42 3.34 4.62
C PRO A 273 -31.79 1.86 4.73
N ARG A 274 -33.08 1.59 4.93
CA ARG A 274 -33.65 0.25 4.95
C ARG A 274 -34.60 0.09 3.79
N ASP A 275 -34.31 -0.87 2.92
CA ASP A 275 -35.16 -1.20 1.78
C ASP A 275 -36.53 -1.73 2.25
N ALA A 276 -37.57 -1.47 1.45
CA ALA A 276 -38.83 -2.14 1.63
C ALA A 276 -38.68 -3.64 1.37
N LYS A 277 -39.49 -4.46 2.04
CA LYS A 277 -39.46 -5.92 1.87
C LYS A 277 -40.85 -6.43 1.55
N ILE A 278 -40.98 -7.23 0.50
CA ILE A 278 -42.22 -7.94 0.17
C ILE A 278 -42.17 -9.31 0.83
N THR A 279 -43.20 -9.67 1.59
CA THR A 279 -43.26 -10.93 2.33
C THR A 279 -44.71 -11.35 2.56
N PHE A 280 -44.94 -12.47 3.23
CA PHE A 280 -46.28 -12.89 3.62
C PHE A 280 -46.65 -12.39 5.02
N ARG A 281 -47.91 -11.96 5.18
CA ARG A 281 -48.61 -11.95 6.47
C ARG A 281 -49.67 -13.03 6.41
N GLY A 282 -49.42 -14.16 7.08
CA GLY A 282 -50.20 -15.38 6.86
C GLY A 282 -49.96 -15.90 5.44
N THR A 283 -50.98 -15.84 4.58
CA THR A 283 -50.92 -16.22 3.16
C THR A 283 -50.99 -15.02 2.21
N THR A 284 -51.13 -13.80 2.74
CA THR A 284 -51.30 -12.58 1.92
C THR A 284 -49.97 -11.86 1.72
N PRO A 285 -49.57 -11.53 0.47
CA PRO A 285 -48.42 -10.67 0.21
C PRO A 285 -48.60 -9.27 0.81
N VAL A 286 -47.61 -8.80 1.57
CA VAL A 286 -47.57 -7.48 2.20
C VAL A 286 -46.21 -6.82 2.00
N VAL A 287 -46.19 -5.49 1.99
CA VAL A 287 -44.97 -4.68 1.99
C VAL A 287 -44.65 -4.26 3.42
N VAL A 288 -43.44 -4.59 3.86
CA VAL A 288 -42.80 -3.96 5.02
C VAL A 288 -42.17 -2.65 4.53
N PRO A 289 -42.58 -1.48 5.08
CA PRO A 289 -42.13 -0.20 4.58
C PRO A 289 -40.61 0.02 4.65
N SER A 290 -40.08 0.67 3.62
CA SER A 290 -38.72 1.21 3.60
C SER A 290 -38.57 2.35 4.61
N ALA A 291 -37.35 2.58 5.08
CA ALA A 291 -37.00 3.77 5.84
C ALA A 291 -35.83 4.49 5.18
N ALA A 292 -35.94 5.81 5.03
CA ALA A 292 -34.82 6.62 4.59
C ALA A 292 -33.71 6.60 5.64
N GLY A 293 -32.46 6.60 5.17
CA GLY A 293 -31.29 6.80 6.00
C GLY A 293 -30.96 8.29 6.12
N ALA A 294 -30.02 8.59 6.99
CA ALA A 294 -29.46 9.92 7.16
C ALA A 294 -27.94 9.82 7.24
N THR A 295 -27.26 10.75 6.59
CA THR A 295 -25.81 10.93 6.65
C THR A 295 -25.50 12.40 6.85
N LEU A 296 -24.33 12.73 7.38
CA LEU A 296 -23.85 14.11 7.33
C LEU A 296 -23.55 14.53 5.88
N ASP A 297 -23.83 15.79 5.55
CA ASP A 297 -23.43 16.40 4.29
C ASP A 297 -21.92 16.70 4.33
N GLU A 298 -21.17 16.07 3.44
CA GLU A 298 -19.70 16.13 3.46
C GLU A 298 -19.18 17.55 3.19
N LYS A 299 -19.88 18.31 2.33
CA LYS A 299 -19.50 19.70 2.01
C LYS A 299 -19.68 20.60 3.23
N SER A 300 -20.80 20.45 3.94
CA SER A 300 -21.11 21.17 5.19
C SER A 300 -20.13 20.81 6.30
N VAL A 301 -19.70 19.55 6.42
CA VAL A 301 -18.65 19.15 7.36
C VAL A 301 -17.36 19.94 7.08
N VAL A 302 -16.86 19.93 5.85
CA VAL A 302 -15.59 20.60 5.53
C VAL A 302 -15.68 22.12 5.72
N SER A 303 -16.76 22.74 5.24
CA SER A 303 -16.90 24.20 5.26
C SER A 303 -17.13 24.78 6.66
N THR A 304 -17.64 23.99 7.61
CA THR A 304 -17.94 24.46 8.97
C THR A 304 -16.99 23.93 10.04
N PHE A 305 -16.44 22.73 9.87
CA PHE A 305 -15.55 22.12 10.85
C PHE A 305 -14.14 22.74 10.84
N VAL A 306 -13.59 23.03 9.66
CA VAL A 306 -12.25 23.62 9.55
C VAL A 306 -12.17 25.00 10.24
N PRO A 307 -13.10 25.95 10.01
CA PRO A 307 -13.12 27.21 10.75
C PRO A 307 -13.37 27.02 12.26
N ALA A 308 -14.10 25.98 12.66
CA ALA A 308 -14.36 25.68 14.07
C ALA A 308 -13.13 25.17 14.83
N LEU A 309 -12.07 24.72 14.15
CA LEU A 309 -10.83 24.28 14.80
C LEU A 309 -10.14 25.42 15.56
N THR A 310 -10.23 26.66 15.09
CA THR A 310 -9.57 27.83 15.70
C THR A 310 -10.56 28.83 16.28
N SER A 311 -11.87 28.59 16.17
CA SER A 311 -12.88 29.49 16.74
C SER A 311 -12.96 29.35 18.27
N SER A 312 -13.32 30.43 18.94
CA SER A 312 -13.49 30.46 20.40
C SER A 312 -14.61 29.53 20.89
N THR A 313 -15.67 29.35 20.07
CA THR A 313 -16.82 28.50 20.40
C THR A 313 -16.66 27.03 20.00
N ARG A 314 -15.66 26.73 19.14
CA ARG A 314 -15.36 25.38 18.63
C ARG A 314 -16.58 24.60 18.16
N THR A 315 -17.53 25.30 17.53
CA THR A 315 -18.81 24.73 17.13
C THR A 315 -18.97 24.75 15.61
N ALA A 316 -19.25 23.58 15.03
CA ALA A 316 -19.53 23.39 13.61
C ALA A 316 -21.01 23.03 13.41
N THR A 317 -21.75 23.80 12.61
CA THR A 317 -23.16 23.50 12.30
C THR A 317 -23.25 22.75 10.99
N VAL A 318 -23.55 21.46 11.05
CA VAL A 318 -23.52 20.54 9.90
C VAL A 318 -24.93 20.13 9.51
N THR A 319 -25.21 20.12 8.20
CA THR A 319 -26.48 19.63 7.64
C THR A 319 -26.44 18.12 7.39
N THR A 320 -27.62 17.50 7.31
CA THR A 320 -27.75 16.09 6.93
C THR A 320 -28.21 15.96 5.48
N ALA A 321 -27.69 14.95 4.78
CA ALA A 321 -28.25 14.46 3.54
C ALA A 321 -29.12 13.20 3.80
N VAL A 322 -30.23 13.09 3.08
CA VAL A 322 -31.12 11.93 3.14
C VAL A 322 -30.58 10.85 2.22
N LEU A 323 -30.39 9.64 2.75
CA LEU A 323 -30.05 8.47 1.95
C LEU A 323 -31.33 7.73 1.59
N GLN A 324 -31.63 7.60 0.30
CA GLN A 324 -32.80 6.87 -0.15
C GLN A 324 -32.54 5.35 -0.09
N PRO A 325 -33.54 4.54 0.26
CA PRO A 325 -33.47 3.09 0.09
C PRO A 325 -33.39 2.74 -1.40
N LYS A 326 -32.77 1.60 -1.70
CA LYS A 326 -32.71 1.04 -3.07
C LYS A 326 -34.07 0.63 -3.58
N LEU A 327 -34.92 0.13 -2.68
CA LEU A 327 -36.32 -0.16 -2.96
C LEU A 327 -37.19 0.64 -1.99
N THR A 328 -37.87 1.65 -2.50
CA THR A 328 -38.81 2.46 -1.72
C THR A 328 -40.11 1.69 -1.48
N THR A 329 -40.86 2.06 -0.45
CA THR A 329 -42.22 1.53 -0.21
C THR A 329 -43.12 1.69 -1.43
N ALA A 330 -43.08 2.86 -2.09
CA ALA A 330 -43.92 3.13 -3.25
C ALA A 330 -43.59 2.23 -4.46
N GLU A 331 -42.30 1.95 -4.68
CA GLU A 331 -41.87 0.99 -5.71
C GLU A 331 -42.25 -0.43 -5.36
N ALA A 332 -42.03 -0.85 -4.10
CA ALA A 332 -42.41 -2.17 -3.62
C ALA A 332 -43.91 -2.45 -3.78
N GLU A 333 -44.77 -1.45 -3.52
CA GLU A 333 -46.22 -1.57 -3.74
C GLU A 333 -46.60 -1.78 -5.22
N LYS A 334 -45.84 -1.20 -6.17
CA LYS A 334 -46.08 -1.40 -7.60
C LYS A 334 -45.75 -2.82 -8.06
N ILE A 335 -44.68 -3.40 -7.53
CA ILE A 335 -44.17 -4.73 -7.91
C ILE A 335 -44.64 -5.85 -6.97
N LYS A 336 -45.52 -5.54 -6.02
CA LYS A 336 -46.11 -6.50 -5.09
C LYS A 336 -46.98 -7.52 -5.84
N PRO A 337 -46.81 -8.83 -5.59
CA PRO A 337 -47.70 -9.87 -6.09
C PRO A 337 -49.17 -9.62 -5.76
N ARG A 338 -50.06 -9.90 -6.72
CA ARG A 338 -51.50 -9.64 -6.61
C ARG A 338 -52.35 -10.91 -6.70
N GLU A 339 -51.84 -11.95 -7.35
CA GLU A 339 -52.59 -13.18 -7.63
C GLU A 339 -51.65 -14.39 -7.72
N VAL A 340 -52.23 -15.59 -7.76
CA VAL A 340 -51.49 -16.83 -8.04
C VAL A 340 -51.22 -16.92 -9.55
N VAL A 341 -49.95 -17.03 -9.93
CA VAL A 341 -49.54 -17.18 -11.34
C VAL A 341 -49.38 -18.66 -11.69
N SER A 342 -48.85 -19.46 -10.78
CA SER A 342 -48.72 -20.91 -10.95
C SER A 342 -48.69 -21.64 -9.62
N THR A 343 -49.11 -22.90 -9.65
CA THR A 343 -48.97 -23.83 -8.53
C THR A 343 -48.63 -25.21 -9.08
N PHE A 344 -47.79 -25.94 -8.36
CA PHE A 344 -47.48 -27.32 -8.70
C PHE A 344 -47.31 -28.14 -7.44
N THR A 345 -47.75 -29.40 -7.50
CA THR A 345 -47.68 -30.34 -6.39
C THR A 345 -47.09 -31.66 -6.88
N THR A 346 -46.17 -32.22 -6.11
CA THR A 346 -45.67 -33.58 -6.32
C THR A 346 -45.84 -34.41 -5.06
N TYR A 347 -46.06 -35.71 -5.25
CA TYR A 347 -46.35 -36.66 -4.18
C TYR A 347 -45.14 -37.56 -3.91
N PHE A 348 -45.01 -38.01 -2.67
CA PHE A 348 -43.95 -38.91 -2.26
C PHE A 348 -44.36 -39.80 -1.08
N PRO A 349 -43.85 -41.04 -0.99
CA PRO A 349 -44.09 -41.89 0.16
C PRO A 349 -43.42 -41.30 1.41
N TYR A 350 -44.07 -41.51 2.57
CA TYR A 350 -43.51 -41.09 3.84
C TYR A 350 -42.24 -41.89 4.14
N ASN A 351 -41.15 -41.17 4.41
CA ASN A 351 -39.88 -41.72 4.85
C ASN A 351 -39.26 -40.67 5.78
N PRO A 352 -39.16 -40.89 7.11
CA PRO A 352 -38.87 -39.83 8.07
C PRO A 352 -37.66 -38.93 7.73
N PRO A 353 -36.45 -39.45 7.45
CA PRO A 353 -35.30 -38.59 7.17
C PRO A 353 -35.46 -37.81 5.86
N ARG A 354 -36.03 -38.44 4.82
CA ARG A 354 -36.30 -37.79 3.53
C ARG A 354 -37.41 -36.73 3.63
N THR A 355 -38.49 -37.03 4.34
CA THR A 355 -39.62 -36.12 4.54
C THR A 355 -39.20 -34.90 5.35
N GLU A 356 -38.37 -35.07 6.38
CA GLU A 356 -37.82 -33.96 7.15
C GLU A 356 -36.94 -33.06 6.27
N ASN A 357 -36.05 -33.63 5.46
CA ASN A 357 -35.23 -32.88 4.51
C ASN A 357 -36.07 -32.00 3.56
N ILE A 358 -37.12 -32.57 2.96
CA ILE A 358 -38.02 -31.83 2.06
C ILE A 358 -38.76 -30.74 2.83
N THR A 359 -39.17 -30.99 4.07
CA THR A 359 -39.87 -30.02 4.92
C THR A 359 -38.98 -28.83 5.28
N ILE A 360 -37.72 -29.07 5.66
CA ILE A 360 -36.72 -28.02 5.92
C ILE A 360 -36.49 -27.19 4.66
N ALA A 361 -36.30 -27.83 3.51
CA ALA A 361 -36.07 -27.13 2.26
C ALA A 361 -37.29 -26.31 1.80
N ALA A 362 -38.51 -26.84 1.94
CA ALA A 362 -39.74 -26.13 1.63
C ALA A 362 -39.93 -24.92 2.55
N ARG A 363 -39.67 -25.07 3.86
CA ARG A 363 -39.71 -23.96 4.83
C ARG A 363 -38.70 -22.87 4.48
N THR A 364 -37.51 -23.25 4.03
CA THR A 364 -36.44 -22.32 3.62
C THR A 364 -36.80 -21.58 2.34
N LEU A 365 -37.45 -22.26 1.38
CA LEU A 365 -37.92 -21.64 0.13
C LEU A 365 -39.12 -20.69 0.36
N ASN A 366 -39.98 -21.00 1.33
CA ASN A 366 -41.19 -20.26 1.60
C ASN A 366 -40.92 -18.79 1.99
N GLY A 367 -41.60 -17.86 1.32
CA GLY A 367 -41.42 -16.42 1.51
C GLY A 367 -40.27 -15.80 0.71
N THR A 368 -39.63 -16.57 -0.18
CA THR A 368 -38.61 -16.04 -1.09
C THR A 368 -39.25 -15.09 -2.09
N TYR A 369 -38.80 -13.85 -2.13
CA TYR A 369 -39.19 -12.86 -3.13
C TYR A 369 -38.13 -12.78 -4.22
N VAL A 370 -38.56 -12.75 -5.49
CA VAL A 370 -37.72 -12.59 -6.66
C VAL A 370 -38.23 -11.38 -7.43
N GLY A 371 -37.47 -10.29 -7.42
CA GLY A 371 -37.85 -9.03 -8.06
C GLY A 371 -37.87 -9.11 -9.59
N PRO A 372 -38.49 -8.13 -10.28
CA PRO A 372 -38.39 -8.04 -11.74
C PRO A 372 -36.92 -7.97 -12.20
N GLY A 373 -36.56 -8.81 -13.17
CA GLY A 373 -35.19 -8.91 -13.70
C GLY A 373 -34.20 -9.68 -12.81
N GLU A 374 -34.60 -10.09 -11.60
CA GLU A 374 -33.74 -10.85 -10.69
C GLU A 374 -33.63 -12.33 -11.14
N GLN A 375 -32.44 -12.90 -11.01
CA GLN A 375 -32.22 -14.34 -11.18
C GLN A 375 -32.38 -15.07 -9.85
N PHE A 376 -33.21 -16.09 -9.86
CA PHE A 376 -33.35 -17.07 -8.78
C PHE A 376 -32.34 -18.21 -8.94
N SER A 377 -31.85 -18.72 -7.81
CA SER A 377 -31.03 -19.94 -7.71
C SER A 377 -31.51 -20.73 -6.49
N LEU A 378 -31.91 -21.99 -6.70
CA LEU A 378 -32.39 -22.82 -5.60
C LEU A 378 -31.25 -23.15 -4.62
N ASN A 379 -30.05 -23.43 -5.12
CA ASN A 379 -28.88 -23.64 -4.26
C ASN A 379 -28.54 -22.38 -3.45
N LYS A 380 -28.65 -21.17 -4.01
CA LYS A 380 -28.43 -19.92 -3.25
C LYS A 380 -29.43 -19.76 -2.09
N VAL A 381 -30.68 -20.18 -2.28
CA VAL A 381 -31.73 -20.10 -1.25
C VAL A 381 -31.52 -21.16 -0.16
N LEU A 382 -31.25 -22.41 -0.53
CA LEU A 382 -31.13 -23.51 0.44
C LEU A 382 -29.73 -23.58 1.09
N GLY A 383 -28.69 -23.20 0.35
CA GLY A 383 -27.28 -23.44 0.65
C GLY A 383 -26.90 -24.91 0.67
N GLN A 384 -25.71 -25.20 1.20
CA GLN A 384 -25.25 -26.58 1.45
C GLN A 384 -26.18 -27.29 2.45
N ARG A 385 -26.51 -28.55 2.16
CA ARG A 385 -27.30 -29.43 3.04
C ARG A 385 -26.36 -30.08 4.04
N THR A 386 -26.51 -29.75 5.32
CA THR A 386 -25.61 -30.22 6.39
C THR A 386 -26.41 -30.61 7.63
N ALA A 387 -25.83 -31.45 8.49
CA ALA A 387 -26.39 -31.80 9.80
C ALA A 387 -26.69 -30.56 10.66
N ALA A 388 -25.81 -29.54 10.63
CA ALA A 388 -25.97 -28.31 11.40
C ALA A 388 -27.20 -27.48 10.98
N LYS A 389 -27.70 -27.66 9.75
CA LYS A 389 -28.95 -27.07 9.27
C LYS A 389 -30.17 -27.99 9.46
N GLY A 390 -30.00 -29.11 10.16
CA GLY A 390 -31.05 -30.10 10.44
C GLY A 390 -31.29 -31.12 9.32
N TYR A 391 -30.49 -31.10 8.25
CA TYR A 391 -30.63 -32.13 7.21
C TYR A 391 -30.14 -33.48 7.74
N ASN A 392 -30.85 -34.54 7.36
CA ASN A 392 -30.55 -35.92 7.69
C ASN A 392 -29.93 -36.65 6.48
N PRO A 393 -29.05 -37.65 6.71
CA PRO A 393 -28.63 -38.56 5.67
C PRO A 393 -29.84 -39.31 5.10
N ALA A 394 -30.00 -39.30 3.79
CA ALA A 394 -31.05 -40.04 3.10
C ALA A 394 -30.54 -40.47 1.70
N PRO A 395 -31.22 -41.43 1.04
CA PRO A 395 -30.80 -41.87 -0.28
C PRO A 395 -30.73 -40.73 -1.29
N VAL A 396 -29.61 -40.63 -2.01
CA VAL A 396 -29.34 -39.74 -3.14
C VAL A 396 -28.89 -40.57 -4.35
N ILE A 397 -29.04 -40.01 -5.54
CA ILE A 397 -28.59 -40.65 -6.78
C ILE A 397 -27.27 -39.99 -7.18
N ASN A 398 -26.20 -40.78 -7.29
CA ASN A 398 -24.89 -40.34 -7.77
C ASN A 398 -24.46 -41.23 -8.95
N ASN A 399 -24.26 -40.64 -10.13
CA ASN A 399 -23.87 -41.34 -11.36
C ASN A 399 -24.68 -42.62 -11.65
N GLY A 400 -26.01 -42.55 -11.49
CA GLY A 400 -26.91 -43.68 -11.76
C GLY A 400 -27.01 -44.73 -10.65
N ARG A 401 -26.31 -44.56 -9.52
CA ARG A 401 -26.38 -45.45 -8.35
C ARG A 401 -26.95 -44.73 -7.13
N LEU A 402 -27.67 -45.47 -6.28
CA LEU A 402 -28.13 -44.97 -4.99
C LEU A 402 -26.97 -44.99 -3.97
N THR A 403 -26.76 -43.87 -3.29
CA THR A 403 -25.87 -43.73 -2.13
C THR A 403 -26.55 -42.90 -1.04
N THR A 404 -25.92 -42.65 0.10
CA THR A 404 -26.48 -41.85 1.20
C THR A 404 -25.73 -40.54 1.33
N ASP A 405 -26.46 -39.42 1.39
CA ASP A 405 -25.89 -38.10 1.66
C ASP A 405 -26.93 -37.20 2.38
N TYR A 406 -26.46 -36.11 2.97
CA TYR A 406 -27.30 -35.11 3.61
C TYR A 406 -28.20 -34.41 2.61
N GLY A 407 -29.51 -34.39 2.88
CA GLY A 407 -30.47 -33.78 1.96
C GLY A 407 -30.97 -34.73 0.88
N GLY A 408 -30.85 -36.05 1.04
CA GLY A 408 -31.61 -36.98 0.22
C GLY A 408 -33.10 -36.62 0.22
N GLY A 409 -33.69 -36.50 -0.99
CA GLY A 409 -35.07 -36.06 -1.21
C GLY A 409 -35.25 -34.64 -1.77
N ILE A 410 -34.24 -33.76 -1.74
CA ILE A 410 -34.42 -32.35 -2.17
C ILE A 410 -34.78 -32.22 -3.66
N SER A 411 -34.39 -33.16 -4.52
CA SER A 411 -34.82 -33.16 -5.93
C SER A 411 -36.35 -33.21 -6.11
N GLN A 412 -37.10 -33.69 -5.11
CA GLN A 412 -38.56 -33.58 -5.09
C GLN A 412 -39.01 -32.12 -5.06
N LEU A 413 -38.46 -31.32 -4.15
CA LEU A 413 -38.73 -29.88 -4.07
C LEU A 413 -38.23 -29.16 -5.32
N SER A 414 -37.02 -29.48 -5.80
CA SER A 414 -36.46 -28.86 -7.01
C SER A 414 -37.35 -29.10 -8.23
N THR A 415 -37.85 -30.33 -8.41
CA THR A 415 -38.80 -30.66 -9.48
C THR A 415 -40.14 -29.93 -9.33
N THR A 416 -40.67 -29.80 -8.11
CA THR A 416 -41.90 -29.03 -7.87
C THR A 416 -41.70 -27.53 -8.18
N THR A 417 -40.60 -26.94 -7.71
CA THR A 417 -40.23 -25.54 -7.98
C THR A 417 -39.99 -25.31 -9.48
N PHE A 418 -39.33 -26.24 -10.17
CA PHE A 418 -39.13 -26.18 -11.61
C PHE A 418 -40.46 -26.13 -12.37
N ASN A 419 -41.43 -26.97 -12.00
CA ASN A 419 -42.73 -26.96 -12.67
C ASN A 419 -43.54 -25.71 -12.32
N ALA A 420 -43.47 -25.20 -11.07
CA ALA A 420 -44.08 -23.90 -10.73
C ALA A 420 -43.46 -22.76 -11.57
N ALA A 421 -42.13 -22.73 -11.71
CA ALA A 421 -41.43 -21.79 -12.59
C ALA A 421 -41.84 -21.97 -14.07
N PHE A 422 -41.90 -23.22 -14.55
CA PHE A 422 -42.35 -23.56 -15.90
C PHE A 422 -43.76 -23.02 -16.19
N PHE A 423 -44.72 -23.15 -15.28
CA PHE A 423 -46.06 -22.62 -15.52
C PHE A 423 -46.18 -21.10 -15.25
N SER A 424 -45.23 -20.50 -14.52
CA SER A 424 -45.26 -19.04 -14.24
C SER A 424 -44.88 -18.16 -15.44
N GLY A 425 -44.27 -18.75 -16.46
CA GLY A 425 -43.81 -18.02 -17.65
C GLY A 425 -42.42 -17.37 -17.55
N VAL A 426 -41.69 -17.56 -16.44
CA VAL A 426 -40.30 -17.08 -16.32
C VAL A 426 -39.35 -17.78 -17.30
N ARG A 427 -38.25 -17.13 -17.66
CA ARG A 427 -37.14 -17.72 -18.40
C ARG A 427 -36.36 -18.70 -17.53
N ILE A 428 -36.33 -19.96 -17.96
CA ILE A 428 -35.53 -21.01 -17.31
C ILE A 428 -34.09 -20.88 -17.85
N ASP A 429 -33.13 -20.69 -16.95
CA ASP A 429 -31.72 -20.48 -17.32
C ASP A 429 -30.89 -21.76 -17.18
N GLU A 430 -31.13 -22.53 -16.12
CA GLU A 430 -30.36 -23.73 -15.79
C GLU A 430 -31.27 -24.74 -15.10
N TYR A 431 -31.23 -25.99 -15.57
CA TYR A 431 -31.80 -27.14 -14.90
C TYR A 431 -31.16 -28.41 -15.48
N LEU A 432 -31.21 -29.50 -14.71
CA LEU A 432 -30.75 -30.82 -15.14
C LEU A 432 -31.79 -31.86 -14.73
N ALA A 433 -32.22 -32.72 -15.65
CA ALA A 433 -33.07 -33.87 -15.31
C ALA A 433 -32.23 -34.99 -14.68
N HIS A 434 -32.87 -35.92 -13.96
CA HIS A 434 -32.16 -37.15 -13.55
C HIS A 434 -31.79 -37.98 -14.79
N SER A 435 -30.76 -38.81 -14.67
CA SER A 435 -30.30 -39.66 -15.76
C SER A 435 -31.35 -40.72 -16.16
N PHE A 436 -32.09 -41.27 -15.20
CA PHE A 436 -33.17 -42.23 -15.44
C PHE A 436 -34.52 -41.64 -15.03
N TYR A 437 -35.59 -42.14 -15.65
CA TYR A 437 -36.93 -41.64 -15.39
C TYR A 437 -37.45 -42.09 -14.02
N ILE A 438 -37.92 -41.12 -13.23
CA ILE A 438 -38.53 -41.35 -11.92
C ILE A 438 -40.05 -41.19 -12.05
N SER A 439 -40.79 -42.29 -11.89
CA SER A 439 -42.24 -42.38 -12.18
C SER A 439 -43.16 -41.40 -11.42
N ARG A 440 -42.69 -40.84 -10.29
CA ARG A 440 -43.43 -39.82 -9.52
C ARG A 440 -43.29 -38.39 -10.07
N TYR A 441 -42.47 -38.18 -11.10
CA TYR A 441 -42.29 -36.90 -11.76
C TYR A 441 -42.91 -36.90 -13.16
N PRO A 442 -43.35 -35.73 -13.69
CA PRO A 442 -43.81 -35.65 -15.07
C PRO A 442 -42.64 -35.90 -16.03
N GLU A 443 -42.84 -36.81 -16.99
CA GLU A 443 -41.86 -37.10 -18.06
C GLU A 443 -41.39 -35.82 -18.75
N GLY A 444 -40.07 -35.59 -18.78
CA GLY A 444 -39.46 -34.43 -19.43
C GLY A 444 -39.65 -33.09 -18.72
N ARG A 445 -40.24 -33.07 -17.52
CA ARG A 445 -40.33 -31.85 -16.67
C ARG A 445 -39.91 -32.17 -15.24
N GLU A 446 -38.61 -32.33 -15.06
CA GLU A 446 -38.00 -32.51 -13.74
C GLU A 446 -36.69 -31.74 -13.64
N ALA A 447 -36.28 -31.48 -12.40
CA ALA A 447 -35.01 -30.86 -12.08
C ALA A 447 -34.40 -31.54 -10.85
N THR A 448 -33.22 -32.11 -11.01
CA THR A 448 -32.38 -32.56 -9.91
C THR A 448 -31.59 -31.37 -9.35
N ILE A 449 -30.98 -31.56 -8.18
CA ILE A 449 -30.15 -30.55 -7.53
C ILE A 449 -29.07 -31.23 -6.70
N SER A 450 -27.85 -30.70 -6.78
CA SER A 450 -26.70 -31.12 -5.99
C SER A 450 -25.87 -29.90 -5.64
N TRP A 451 -25.40 -29.81 -4.40
CA TRP A 451 -24.62 -28.66 -3.97
C TRP A 451 -23.12 -28.90 -4.22
N PRO A 452 -22.37 -27.92 -4.75
CA PRO A 452 -22.84 -26.62 -5.28
C PRO A 452 -23.21 -26.66 -6.77
N ASP A 453 -22.85 -27.72 -7.50
CA ASP A 453 -22.67 -27.67 -8.95
C ASP A 453 -23.94 -27.85 -9.80
N VAL A 454 -24.92 -28.62 -9.32
CA VAL A 454 -26.17 -28.84 -10.07
C VAL A 454 -27.26 -27.98 -9.45
N ASP A 455 -27.65 -26.92 -10.14
CA ASP A 455 -28.61 -25.95 -9.65
C ASP A 455 -29.87 -25.86 -10.53
N GLN A 456 -30.90 -25.21 -9.99
CA GLN A 456 -32.09 -24.81 -10.71
C GLN A 456 -32.16 -23.28 -10.70
N LYS A 457 -31.93 -22.67 -11.86
CA LYS A 457 -31.89 -21.21 -12.03
C LYS A 457 -32.86 -20.74 -13.09
N TRP A 458 -33.46 -19.59 -12.82
CA TRP A 458 -34.35 -18.91 -13.75
C TRP A 458 -34.34 -17.41 -13.48
N THR A 459 -34.61 -16.62 -14.51
CA THR A 459 -34.67 -15.16 -14.42
C THR A 459 -36.12 -14.72 -14.47
N ASN A 460 -36.51 -13.84 -13.55
CA ASN A 460 -37.84 -13.23 -13.55
C ASN A 460 -37.96 -12.14 -14.63
N ASP A 461 -38.16 -12.54 -15.88
CA ASP A 461 -38.35 -11.66 -17.04
C ASP A 461 -39.82 -11.21 -17.23
N THR A 462 -40.68 -11.39 -16.23
CA THR A 462 -42.13 -11.09 -16.34
C THR A 462 -42.48 -9.61 -16.17
N GLY A 463 -41.56 -8.82 -15.61
CA GLY A 463 -41.77 -7.40 -15.29
C GLY A 463 -42.46 -7.14 -13.93
N TYR A 464 -42.88 -8.19 -13.22
CA TYR A 464 -43.50 -8.09 -11.89
C TYR A 464 -42.78 -8.97 -10.88
N GLY A 465 -42.92 -8.68 -9.58
CA GLY A 465 -42.31 -9.49 -8.53
C GLY A 465 -42.99 -10.85 -8.38
N ILE A 466 -42.22 -11.87 -7.97
CA ILE A 466 -42.71 -13.21 -7.63
C ILE A 466 -42.43 -13.49 -6.16
N LEU A 467 -43.44 -13.86 -5.39
CA LEU A 467 -43.30 -14.33 -4.00
C LEU A 467 -43.66 -15.81 -3.94
N ILE A 468 -42.72 -16.62 -3.46
CA ILE A 468 -42.81 -18.08 -3.49
C ILE A 468 -43.41 -18.58 -2.18
N GLN A 469 -44.50 -19.33 -2.27
CA GLN A 469 -45.05 -20.10 -1.16
C GLN A 469 -44.69 -21.57 -1.34
N ALA A 470 -44.16 -22.21 -0.30
CA ALA A 470 -43.78 -23.61 -0.34
C ALA A 470 -44.11 -24.31 0.98
N PHE A 471 -44.72 -25.48 0.92
CA PHE A 471 -45.05 -26.26 2.11
C PHE A 471 -45.16 -27.74 1.80
N VAL A 472 -44.97 -28.56 2.85
CA VAL A 472 -45.21 -30.00 2.84
C VAL A 472 -46.47 -30.29 3.61
N SER A 473 -47.35 -31.12 3.05
CA SER A 473 -48.56 -31.63 3.72
C SER A 473 -48.97 -32.97 3.15
N ASN A 474 -49.42 -33.90 4.00
CA ASN A 474 -50.02 -35.19 3.61
C ASN A 474 -49.26 -35.97 2.52
N GLY A 475 -47.94 -36.13 2.67
CA GLY A 475 -47.12 -36.87 1.69
C GLY A 475 -46.92 -36.15 0.35
N SER A 476 -47.07 -34.82 0.34
CA SER A 476 -46.86 -33.99 -0.86
C SER A 476 -46.07 -32.73 -0.53
N VAL A 477 -45.45 -32.15 -1.56
CA VAL A 477 -44.87 -30.81 -1.49
C VAL A 477 -45.49 -29.95 -2.58
N THR A 478 -45.98 -28.78 -2.18
CA THR A 478 -46.63 -27.81 -3.06
C THR A 478 -45.80 -26.54 -3.11
N VAL A 479 -45.56 -26.03 -4.32
CA VAL A 479 -44.92 -24.73 -4.56
C VAL A 479 -45.86 -23.86 -5.39
N THR A 480 -46.15 -22.67 -4.89
CA THR A 480 -47.04 -21.69 -5.52
C THR A 480 -46.30 -20.38 -5.73
N PHE A 481 -46.33 -19.83 -6.94
CA PHE A 481 -45.77 -18.54 -7.28
C PHE A 481 -46.90 -17.51 -7.29
N HIS A 482 -46.81 -16.53 -6.37
CA HIS A 482 -47.68 -15.37 -6.35
C HIS A 482 -47.00 -14.25 -7.14
N GLY A 483 -47.71 -13.58 -8.04
CA GLY A 483 -47.18 -12.52 -8.89
C GLY A 483 -48.30 -11.74 -9.60
N THR A 484 -48.06 -11.38 -10.86
CA THR A 484 -49.06 -10.82 -11.78
C THR A 484 -49.09 -11.70 -13.03
N LYS A 485 -50.26 -12.13 -13.46
CA LYS A 485 -50.37 -13.07 -14.58
C LYS A 485 -50.10 -12.37 -15.92
N VAL A 486 -49.00 -12.77 -16.57
CA VAL A 486 -48.58 -12.24 -17.89
C VAL A 486 -48.84 -13.24 -19.02
N TRP A 487 -48.73 -14.54 -18.71
CA TRP A 487 -48.80 -15.64 -19.66
C TRP A 487 -49.80 -16.71 -19.21
N ASP A 488 -50.48 -17.31 -20.17
CA ASP A 488 -51.14 -18.60 -20.03
C ASP A 488 -50.20 -19.67 -20.61
N ILE A 489 -49.66 -20.54 -19.76
CA ILE A 489 -48.70 -21.56 -20.20
C ILE A 489 -49.42 -22.89 -20.43
N GLU A 490 -49.31 -23.43 -21.65
CA GLU A 490 -49.70 -24.79 -21.99
C GLU A 490 -48.46 -25.67 -22.15
N SER A 491 -48.61 -26.97 -21.85
CA SER A 491 -47.54 -27.94 -22.01
C SER A 491 -48.01 -29.16 -22.77
N VAL A 492 -47.31 -29.45 -23.87
CA VAL A 492 -47.60 -30.59 -24.75
C VAL A 492 -46.40 -31.54 -24.72
N LYS A 493 -46.63 -32.82 -24.45
CA LYS A 493 -45.60 -33.85 -24.41
C LYS A 493 -45.63 -34.68 -25.69
N SER A 494 -44.47 -35.01 -26.25
CA SER A 494 -44.36 -35.97 -27.35
C SER A 494 -44.61 -37.41 -26.88
N PRO A 495 -44.87 -38.36 -27.80
CA PRO A 495 -44.63 -39.77 -27.53
C PRO A 495 -43.18 -40.02 -27.10
N ARG A 496 -42.95 -41.13 -26.37
CA ARG A 496 -41.59 -41.61 -26.06
C ARG A 496 -40.92 -42.07 -27.36
N ARG A 497 -39.62 -41.79 -27.50
CA ARG A 497 -38.79 -42.18 -28.65
C ARG A 497 -37.52 -42.88 -28.16
N ASN A 498 -36.78 -43.54 -29.06
CA ASN A 498 -35.49 -44.17 -28.75
C ASN A 498 -35.53 -45.04 -27.49
N VAL A 499 -36.56 -45.89 -27.39
CA VAL A 499 -36.84 -46.67 -26.19
C VAL A 499 -35.80 -47.78 -26.02
N VAL A 500 -35.16 -47.85 -24.85
CA VAL A 500 -34.12 -48.83 -24.51
C VAL A 500 -34.57 -49.62 -23.28
N GLN A 501 -34.57 -50.95 -23.39
CA GLN A 501 -34.94 -51.82 -22.28
C GLN A 501 -33.80 -51.98 -21.27
N PRO A 502 -34.11 -52.07 -19.96
CA PRO A 502 -33.12 -52.30 -18.94
C PRO A 502 -32.57 -53.73 -18.99
N LYS A 503 -31.32 -53.89 -18.59
CA LYS A 503 -30.64 -55.17 -18.45
C LYS A 503 -30.82 -55.72 -17.04
N THR A 504 -30.46 -56.98 -16.84
CA THR A 504 -30.34 -57.59 -15.50
C THR A 504 -28.87 -57.75 -15.16
N ILE A 505 -28.48 -57.26 -13.99
CA ILE A 505 -27.13 -57.29 -13.43
C ILE A 505 -27.20 -58.04 -12.10
N VAL A 506 -26.25 -58.95 -11.89
CA VAL A 506 -26.00 -59.60 -10.60
C VAL A 506 -24.69 -59.02 -10.05
N ASP A 507 -24.71 -58.48 -8.84
CA ASP A 507 -23.55 -57.84 -8.21
C ASP A 507 -23.32 -58.44 -6.82
N ASP A 508 -22.14 -59.00 -6.61
CA ASP A 508 -21.70 -59.68 -5.39
C ASP A 508 -20.82 -58.78 -4.50
N LYS A 509 -20.78 -57.47 -4.75
CA LYS A 509 -19.96 -56.54 -3.96
C LYS A 509 -20.61 -56.17 -2.63
N PRO A 510 -19.81 -55.94 -1.56
CA PRO A 510 -20.28 -55.58 -0.22
C PRO A 510 -21.01 -54.23 -0.11
N GLY A 511 -21.03 -53.41 -1.17
CA GLY A 511 -21.75 -52.13 -1.21
C GLY A 511 -22.84 -52.09 -2.29
N CYS A 512 -23.28 -53.26 -2.78
CA CYS A 512 -24.37 -53.33 -3.75
C CYS A 512 -25.68 -52.81 -3.14
N VAL A 513 -26.45 -52.08 -3.96
CA VAL A 513 -27.80 -51.61 -3.63
C VAL A 513 -28.75 -52.14 -4.70
N THR A 514 -29.83 -52.79 -4.28
CA THR A 514 -30.82 -53.37 -5.20
C THR A 514 -31.51 -52.27 -6.01
N GLN A 515 -31.69 -52.49 -7.33
CA GLN A 515 -32.34 -51.54 -8.24
C GLN A 515 -33.46 -52.22 -9.03
N SER A 516 -34.60 -51.53 -9.14
CA SER A 516 -35.74 -51.99 -9.94
C SER A 516 -35.60 -51.49 -11.38
N PRO A 517 -35.95 -52.31 -12.39
CA PRO A 517 -35.76 -51.92 -13.78
C PRO A 517 -36.71 -50.81 -14.23
N SER A 518 -36.19 -49.85 -14.99
CA SER A 518 -36.97 -48.80 -15.67
C SER A 518 -36.49 -48.62 -17.10
N THR A 519 -37.42 -48.47 -18.04
CA THR A 519 -37.10 -48.30 -19.46
C THR A 519 -36.51 -46.91 -19.72
N GLY A 520 -35.43 -46.84 -20.50
CA GLY A 520 -34.87 -45.59 -21.02
C GLY A 520 -35.59 -45.12 -22.28
N PHE A 521 -35.64 -43.81 -22.50
CA PHE A 521 -36.31 -43.20 -23.66
C PHE A 521 -35.99 -41.71 -23.77
N ASP A 522 -36.24 -41.15 -24.95
CA ASP A 522 -36.27 -39.72 -25.20
C ASP A 522 -37.71 -39.19 -25.15
N VAL A 523 -37.89 -38.01 -24.56
CA VAL A 523 -39.16 -37.28 -24.56
C VAL A 523 -38.93 -35.80 -24.79
N THR A 524 -39.80 -35.17 -25.57
CA THR A 524 -39.79 -33.72 -25.78
C THR A 524 -41.06 -33.10 -25.20
N VAL A 525 -40.90 -32.03 -24.43
CA VAL A 525 -41.99 -31.23 -23.88
C VAL A 525 -41.95 -29.85 -24.51
N THR A 526 -43.05 -29.45 -25.15
CA THR A 526 -43.25 -28.10 -25.70
C THR A 526 -44.00 -27.25 -24.68
N ARG A 527 -43.39 -26.13 -24.27
CA ARG A 527 -43.98 -25.06 -23.46
C ARG A 527 -44.50 -23.98 -24.39
N ILE A 528 -45.81 -23.76 -24.39
CA ILE A 528 -46.49 -22.79 -25.28
C ILE A 528 -46.93 -21.60 -24.43
N PHE A 529 -46.51 -20.40 -24.83
CA PHE A 529 -46.87 -19.15 -24.18
C PHE A 529 -48.05 -18.53 -24.90
N LYS A 530 -49.20 -18.48 -24.24
CA LYS A 530 -50.41 -17.85 -24.73
C LYS A 530 -50.68 -16.53 -24.02
N LYS A 531 -51.32 -15.60 -24.72
CA LYS A 531 -51.84 -14.35 -24.17
C LYS A 531 -53.18 -14.05 -24.83
N ALA A 532 -54.23 -13.87 -24.04
CA ALA A 532 -55.60 -13.70 -24.54
C ALA A 532 -56.00 -14.79 -25.57
N GLY A 533 -55.67 -16.05 -25.27
CA GLY A 533 -55.99 -17.21 -26.12
C GLY A 533 -55.09 -17.42 -27.35
N LYS A 534 -54.24 -16.44 -27.72
CA LYS A 534 -53.34 -16.55 -28.87
C LYS A 534 -51.96 -17.06 -28.46
N THR A 535 -51.40 -18.00 -29.23
CA THR A 535 -50.00 -18.43 -29.07
C THR A 535 -49.07 -17.31 -29.50
N ILE A 536 -48.20 -16.88 -28.58
CA ILE A 536 -47.22 -15.81 -28.81
C ILE A 536 -45.84 -16.41 -29.14
N ARG A 537 -45.43 -17.43 -28.39
CA ARG A 537 -44.16 -18.15 -28.60
C ARG A 537 -44.24 -19.54 -28.01
N SER A 538 -43.26 -20.38 -28.35
CA SER A 538 -43.06 -21.67 -27.69
C SER A 538 -41.57 -21.95 -27.45
N SER A 539 -41.29 -22.91 -26.59
CA SER A 539 -39.95 -23.43 -26.32
C SER A 539 -40.05 -24.94 -26.09
N THR A 540 -39.02 -25.69 -26.45
CA THR A 540 -39.00 -27.15 -26.30
C THR A 540 -37.90 -27.58 -25.34
N PHE A 541 -38.19 -28.64 -24.59
CA PHE A 541 -37.31 -29.25 -23.61
C PHE A 541 -37.20 -30.73 -24.00
N THR A 542 -36.01 -31.20 -24.37
CA THR A 542 -35.80 -32.62 -24.69
C THR A 542 -34.98 -33.26 -23.58
N THR A 543 -35.47 -34.38 -23.07
CA THR A 543 -34.81 -35.14 -22.01
C THR A 543 -34.51 -36.54 -22.53
N HIS A 544 -33.27 -36.97 -22.33
CA HIS A 544 -32.81 -38.32 -22.58
C HIS A 544 -32.74 -39.07 -21.25
N TYR A 545 -33.53 -40.13 -21.10
CA TYR A 545 -33.46 -41.02 -19.96
C TYR A 545 -32.75 -42.31 -20.34
N ILE A 546 -31.68 -42.65 -19.61
CA ILE A 546 -31.06 -43.97 -19.70
C ILE A 546 -31.94 -45.01 -18.98
N PRO A 547 -31.90 -46.28 -19.39
CA PRO A 547 -32.57 -47.34 -18.64
C PRO A 547 -31.93 -47.48 -17.25
N GLU A 548 -32.77 -47.77 -16.24
CA GLU A 548 -32.31 -48.21 -14.93
C GLU A 548 -32.25 -49.75 -14.98
N ASP A 549 -31.05 -50.32 -14.94
CA ASP A 549 -30.88 -51.77 -14.97
C ASP A 549 -31.40 -52.42 -13.68
N LYS A 550 -31.95 -53.63 -13.79
CA LYS A 550 -32.28 -54.45 -12.62
C LYS A 550 -30.99 -54.92 -11.97
N VAL A 551 -30.69 -54.47 -10.77
CA VAL A 551 -29.53 -54.93 -9.99
C VAL A 551 -30.00 -55.87 -8.88
N THR A 552 -29.53 -57.12 -8.90
CA THR A 552 -29.75 -58.10 -7.84
C THR A 552 -28.45 -58.28 -7.06
N CYS A 553 -28.47 -57.91 -5.78
CA CYS A 553 -27.31 -58.05 -4.92
C CYS A 553 -27.23 -59.45 -4.30
N THR A 554 -26.08 -60.11 -4.38
CA THR A 554 -25.88 -61.47 -3.83
C THR A 554 -24.93 -61.51 -2.63
N HIS A 555 -24.29 -60.39 -2.28
CA HIS A 555 -23.37 -60.33 -1.15
C HIS A 555 -24.11 -60.32 0.20
N PRO A 556 -23.67 -61.10 1.21
CA PRO A 556 -24.30 -61.13 2.55
C PRO A 556 -24.31 -59.80 3.33
N LYS A 557 -23.51 -58.82 2.88
CA LYS A 557 -23.42 -57.45 3.44
C LYS A 557 -23.98 -56.36 2.51
N ALA A 558 -24.68 -56.74 1.44
CA ALA A 558 -25.35 -55.75 0.58
C ALA A 558 -26.52 -55.07 1.31
N ASN A 559 -26.84 -53.84 0.89
CA ASN A 559 -27.88 -52.99 1.49
C ASN A 559 -29.23 -53.11 0.76
#